data_AF-A0A7V1I4Q5-F1
#
_entry.id   AF-A0A7V1I4Q5-F1
#
_cell.length_a   1.000
_cell.length_b   1.000
_cell.length_c   1.000
_cell.angle_alpha   90.00
_cell.angle_beta   90.00
_cell.angle_gamma   90.00
#
_symmetry.space_group_name_H-M   'P 1'
#
loop_
_entity.id
_entity.type
_entity.pdbx_description
1 polymer ?
#
loop_
_entity_poly.entity_id
_entity_poly.type
_entity_poly.pdbx_seq_one_letter_code
_entity_poly.pdbx_strand_id
1 'polypeptide(L)'
;MNEKIFDYYLSKAKRHSDTERSGTECPDTKIAKSKEEILNKVINDREAKDIRNFYPNPEDLEYLPENSVLMKISFTLKKPYTSKDEGEFHIIDDKIFENPIVRDKFTGLPMVRPSTWKGHLRFAAEKVEWDKGNKKKITKRLFGNESGDDNSLKGRLYFFP
;
A
#
# COMPACT_ATOMS: atom_id res chain seq x y z
N MET A 1 -6.81 -18.39 -28.69
CA MET A 1 -5.52 -17.68 -28.56
C MET A 1 -5.20 -17.65 -27.08
N ASN A 2 -4.11 -18.29 -26.61
CA ASN A 2 -3.76 -18.26 -25.19
C ASN A 2 -3.11 -16.91 -24.87
N GLU A 3 -3.84 -16.04 -24.18
CA GLU A 3 -3.25 -14.85 -23.56
C GLU A 3 -2.18 -15.27 -22.56
N LYS A 4 -0.95 -14.82 -22.78
CA LYS A 4 0.15 -15.01 -21.84
C LYS A 4 0.14 -13.81 -20.89
N ILE A 5 -0.30 -14.04 -19.65
CA ILE A 5 -0.13 -13.04 -18.59
C ILE A 5 1.27 -13.24 -18.02
N PHE A 6 2.04 -12.16 -18.00
CA PHE A 6 3.35 -12.13 -17.39
C PHE A 6 3.28 -11.38 -16.06
N ASP A 7 4.11 -11.77 -15.11
CA ASP A 7 4.25 -11.01 -13.86
C ASP A 7 5.06 -9.72 -14.10
N TYR A 8 5.27 -8.95 -13.04
CA TYR A 8 6.03 -7.70 -13.09
C TYR A 8 7.48 -7.86 -13.58
N TYR A 9 8.05 -9.07 -13.49
CA TYR A 9 9.40 -9.39 -13.98
C TYR A 9 9.38 -10.01 -15.39
N LEU A 10 8.25 -9.92 -16.09
CA LEU A 10 8.05 -10.54 -17.40
C LEU A 10 8.23 -12.07 -17.39
N SER A 11 8.14 -12.70 -16.22
CA SER A 11 8.08 -14.15 -16.09
C SER A 11 6.66 -14.61 -16.38
N LYS A 12 6.46 -15.81 -16.95
CA LYS A 12 5.10 -16.33 -17.17
C LYS A 12 4.42 -16.43 -15.81
N ALA A 13 3.42 -15.59 -15.55
CA ALA A 13 2.63 -15.70 -14.34
C ALA A 13 1.88 -17.03 -14.42
N LYS A 14 2.15 -17.96 -13.49
CA LYS A 14 1.37 -19.19 -13.37
C LYS A 14 -0.06 -18.78 -13.06
N ARG A 15 -0.98 -18.99 -14.00
CA ARG A 15 -2.42 -18.82 -13.74
C ARG A 15 -2.90 -19.98 -12.87
N HIS A 16 -3.95 -19.78 -12.11
CA HIS A 16 -4.63 -20.89 -11.42
C HIS A 16 -5.00 -22.02 -12.39
N SER A 17 -5.46 -21.66 -13.58
CA SER A 17 -5.81 -22.59 -14.67
C SER A 17 -4.63 -23.41 -15.23
N ASP A 18 -3.39 -22.97 -15.04
CA ASP A 18 -2.20 -23.72 -15.50
C ASP A 18 -1.92 -24.94 -14.61
N THR A 19 -2.59 -25.02 -13.46
CA THR A 19 -2.35 -26.01 -12.39
C THR A 19 -3.18 -27.29 -12.56
N GLU A 20 -4.31 -27.25 -13.26
CA GLU A 20 -5.17 -28.42 -13.46
C GLU A 20 -4.50 -29.53 -14.29
N ARG A 21 -3.42 -29.22 -15.02
CA ARG A 21 -2.70 -30.17 -15.89
C ARG A 21 -1.50 -30.87 -15.25
N SER A 22 -0.94 -30.38 -14.14
CA SER A 22 0.33 -30.90 -13.61
C SER A 22 0.23 -31.68 -12.29
N GLY A 23 -0.91 -31.63 -11.59
CA GLY A 23 -1.18 -32.47 -10.42
C GLY A 23 -0.30 -32.24 -9.19
N THR A 24 0.62 -31.28 -9.21
CA THR A 24 1.59 -31.03 -8.12
C THR A 24 1.31 -29.69 -7.45
N GLU A 25 0.85 -29.71 -6.19
CA GLU A 25 0.70 -28.50 -5.35
C GLU A 25 2.08 -27.91 -4.99
N CYS A 26 2.60 -27.00 -5.83
CA CYS A 26 3.82 -26.25 -5.51
C CYS A 26 3.49 -25.04 -4.61
N PRO A 27 4.41 -24.56 -3.75
CA PRO A 27 4.21 -23.36 -2.92
C PRO A 27 3.73 -22.13 -3.72
N ASP A 28 4.22 -21.97 -4.94
CA ASP A 28 3.79 -20.92 -5.88
C ASP A 28 2.29 -20.95 -6.18
N THR A 29 1.67 -22.14 -6.18
CA THR A 29 0.25 -22.33 -6.50
C THR A 29 -0.65 -21.86 -5.35
N LYS A 30 -0.21 -22.01 -4.10
CA LYS A 30 -0.92 -21.49 -2.92
C LYS A 30 -0.91 -19.96 -2.90
N ILE A 31 0.24 -19.37 -3.22
CA ILE A 31 0.39 -17.91 -3.32
C ILE A 31 -0.47 -17.36 -4.46
N ALA A 32 -0.48 -18.01 -5.63
CA ALA A 32 -1.31 -17.60 -6.76
C ALA A 32 -2.82 -17.63 -6.43
N LYS A 33 -3.29 -18.71 -5.80
CA LYS A 33 -4.69 -18.83 -5.33
C LYS A 33 -5.07 -17.70 -4.38
N SER A 34 -4.24 -17.45 -3.36
CA SER A 34 -4.50 -16.40 -2.39
C SER A 34 -4.51 -15.00 -3.04
N LYS A 35 -3.61 -14.74 -4.00
CA LYS A 35 -3.63 -13.50 -4.78
C LYS A 35 -4.91 -13.33 -5.58
N GLU A 36 -5.38 -14.38 -6.25
CA GLU A 36 -6.63 -14.35 -7.03
C GLU A 36 -7.84 -14.10 -6.14
N GLU A 37 -7.92 -14.77 -4.99
CA GLU A 37 -8.97 -14.56 -3.99
C GLU A 37 -9.01 -13.11 -3.49
N ILE A 38 -7.86 -12.52 -3.19
CA ILE A 38 -7.79 -11.12 -2.76
C ILE A 38 -8.23 -10.20 -3.90
N LEU A 39 -7.76 -10.43 -5.13
CA LEU A 39 -8.14 -9.59 -6.27
C LEU A 39 -9.66 -9.63 -6.53
N ASN A 40 -10.27 -10.82 -6.49
CA ASN A 40 -11.72 -10.99 -6.65
C ASN A 40 -12.50 -10.27 -5.54
N LYS A 41 -12.04 -10.36 -4.29
CA LYS A 41 -12.62 -9.60 -3.17
C LYS A 41 -12.55 -8.09 -3.41
N VAL A 42 -11.42 -7.59 -3.88
CA VAL A 42 -11.22 -6.16 -4.15
C VAL A 42 -12.10 -5.65 -5.29
N ILE A 43 -12.31 -6.46 -6.33
CA ILE A 43 -13.23 -6.15 -7.42
C ILE A 43 -14.66 -6.02 -6.87
N ASN A 44 -15.11 -6.99 -6.07
CA ASN A 44 -16.45 -6.95 -5.45
C ASN A 44 -16.61 -5.74 -4.51
N ASP A 45 -15.61 -5.45 -3.69
CA ASP A 45 -15.61 -4.29 -2.79
C ASP A 45 -15.70 -2.96 -3.55
N ARG A 46 -15.04 -2.86 -4.71
CA ARG A 46 -15.08 -1.66 -5.55
C ARG A 46 -16.50 -1.41 -6.06
N GLU A 47 -17.21 -2.46 -6.45
CA GLU A 47 -18.61 -2.37 -6.86
C GLU A 47 -19.51 -1.98 -5.68
N ALA A 48 -19.25 -2.55 -4.49
CA ALA A 48 -19.97 -2.25 -3.25
C ALA A 48 -19.58 -0.92 -2.58
N LYS A 49 -18.49 -0.27 -3.02
CA LYS A 49 -17.80 0.87 -2.37
C LYS A 49 -17.37 0.62 -0.92
N ASP A 50 -17.21 -0.64 -0.51
CA ASP A 50 -16.87 -1.01 0.86
C ASP A 50 -15.48 -1.63 0.94
N ILE A 51 -14.45 -0.80 1.09
CA ILE A 51 -13.05 -1.23 1.12
C ILE A 51 -12.65 -1.65 2.55
N ARG A 52 -13.34 -2.65 3.10
CA ARG A 52 -13.02 -3.20 4.45
C ARG A 52 -11.98 -4.29 4.42
N ASN A 53 -11.78 -4.94 3.27
CA ASN A 53 -10.94 -6.13 3.16
C ASN A 53 -9.43 -5.89 3.38
N PHE A 54 -8.97 -4.63 3.42
CA PHE A 54 -7.58 -4.31 3.76
C PHE A 54 -7.36 -3.97 5.23
N TYR A 55 -8.41 -3.96 6.05
CA TYR A 55 -8.26 -3.68 7.47
C TYR A 55 -7.95 -4.97 8.24
N PRO A 56 -7.05 -4.94 9.24
CA PRO A 56 -6.82 -6.08 10.09
C PRO A 56 -8.10 -6.48 10.82
N ASN A 57 -8.30 -7.78 10.97
CA ASN A 57 -9.33 -8.32 11.86
C ASN A 57 -8.91 -8.13 13.32
N PRO A 58 -9.85 -8.20 14.28
CA PRO A 58 -9.51 -8.08 15.70
C PRO A 58 -8.41 -9.04 16.16
N GLU A 59 -8.37 -10.26 15.61
CA GLU A 59 -7.36 -11.28 15.91
C GLU A 59 -5.96 -10.85 15.44
N ASP A 60 -5.87 -10.10 14.34
CA ASP A 60 -4.59 -9.59 13.83
C ASP A 60 -3.97 -8.53 14.76
N LEU A 61 -4.80 -7.88 15.59
CA LEU A 61 -4.36 -6.86 16.54
C LEU A 61 -3.63 -7.46 17.74
N GLU A 62 -3.80 -8.76 18.03
CA GLU A 62 -3.11 -9.46 19.11
C GLU A 62 -1.59 -9.55 18.88
N TYR A 63 -1.15 -9.46 17.62
CA TYR A 63 0.26 -9.48 17.25
C TYR A 63 0.94 -8.11 17.36
N LEU A 64 0.20 -7.04 17.70
CA LEU A 64 0.79 -5.72 17.88
C LEU A 64 1.54 -5.63 19.22
N PRO A 65 2.66 -4.89 19.29
CA PRO A 65 3.35 -4.66 20.55
C PRO A 65 2.43 -4.05 21.61
N GLU A 66 2.70 -4.34 22.88
CA GLU A 66 1.92 -3.79 23.98
C GLU A 66 1.88 -2.25 23.92
N ASN A 67 0.72 -1.68 24.23
CA ASN A 67 0.45 -0.23 24.12
C ASN A 67 0.52 0.34 22.69
N SER A 68 0.34 -0.50 21.67
CA SER A 68 0.12 -0.04 20.30
C SER A 68 -1.32 0.43 20.09
N VAL A 69 -1.49 1.42 19.21
CA VAL A 69 -2.81 1.94 18.82
C VAL A 69 -2.88 1.97 17.31
N LEU A 70 -3.92 1.36 16.75
CA LEU A 70 -4.26 1.47 15.34
C LEU A 70 -5.25 2.63 15.15
N MET A 71 -4.91 3.56 14.25
CA MET A 71 -5.76 4.72 13.95
C MET A 71 -6.26 4.64 12.51
N LYS A 72 -7.59 4.75 12.34
CA LYS A 72 -8.24 4.87 11.03
C LYS A 72 -8.66 6.31 10.81
N ILE A 73 -8.25 6.88 9.67
CA ILE A 73 -8.64 8.22 9.25
C ILE A 73 -9.20 8.12 7.84
N SER A 74 -10.45 8.55 7.65
CA SER A 74 -11.09 8.60 6.34
C SER A 74 -10.97 10.01 5.76
N PHE A 75 -10.49 10.10 4.53
CA PHE A 75 -10.36 11.36 3.80
C PHE A 75 -11.30 11.38 2.60
N THR A 76 -11.99 12.50 2.41
CA THR A 76 -12.74 12.78 1.19
C THR A 76 -11.98 13.84 0.39
N LEU A 77 -11.66 13.52 -0.86
CA LEU A 77 -11.01 14.45 -1.77
C LEU A 77 -11.95 15.62 -2.08
N LYS A 78 -11.57 16.83 -1.70
CA LYS A 78 -12.31 18.06 -2.04
C LYS A 78 -12.06 18.55 -3.46
N LYS A 79 -10.93 18.16 -4.05
CA LYS A 79 -10.49 18.51 -5.41
C LYS A 79 -9.84 17.27 -6.04
N PRO A 80 -9.75 17.20 -7.38
CA PRO A 80 -9.00 16.15 -8.06
C PRO A 80 -7.59 15.99 -7.46
N TYR A 81 -7.20 14.76 -7.17
CA TYR A 81 -5.90 14.44 -6.62
C TYR A 81 -4.91 14.10 -7.73
N THR A 82 -3.73 14.70 -7.65
CA THR A 82 -2.59 14.39 -8.51
C THR A 82 -1.43 13.94 -7.64
N SER A 83 -0.85 12.80 -7.96
CA SER A 83 0.47 12.41 -7.47
C SER A 83 1.43 12.37 -8.66
N LYS A 84 2.71 12.12 -8.40
CA LYS A 84 3.68 11.79 -9.44
C LYS A 84 4.12 10.35 -9.20
N ASP A 85 3.73 9.44 -10.07
CA ASP A 85 4.34 8.11 -10.09
C ASP A 85 5.66 8.17 -10.86
N GLU A 86 6.64 7.37 -10.45
CA GLU A 86 7.91 7.22 -11.18
C GLU A 86 7.86 6.03 -12.16
N GLY A 87 6.75 5.30 -12.20
CA GLY A 87 6.50 4.25 -13.18
C GLY A 87 6.09 4.84 -14.53
N GLU A 88 6.83 4.49 -15.59
CA GLU A 88 6.70 5.16 -16.88
C GLU A 88 5.44 4.76 -17.68
N PHE A 89 4.84 3.59 -17.45
CA PHE A 89 3.67 3.14 -18.24
C PHE A 89 2.76 2.18 -17.46
N HIS A 90 1.45 2.45 -17.44
CA HIS A 90 0.45 1.48 -16.98
C HIS A 90 -0.26 0.86 -18.19
N ILE A 91 -0.28 -0.47 -18.27
CA ILE A 91 -1.09 -1.18 -19.27
C ILE A 91 -2.41 -1.57 -18.60
N ILE A 92 -3.52 -1.00 -19.07
CA ILE A 92 -4.88 -1.39 -18.66
C ILE A 92 -5.63 -1.74 -19.94
N ASP A 93 -6.20 -2.93 -20.03
CA ASP A 93 -6.97 -3.40 -21.20
C ASP A 93 -6.22 -3.21 -22.54
N ASP A 94 -4.96 -3.66 -22.61
CA ASP A 94 -4.04 -3.50 -23.75
C ASP A 94 -3.79 -2.05 -24.22
N LYS A 95 -4.18 -1.06 -23.42
CA LYS A 95 -3.91 0.36 -23.66
C LYS A 95 -2.84 0.88 -22.70
N ILE A 96 -1.85 1.56 -23.27
CA ILE A 96 -0.82 2.27 -22.52
C ILE A 96 -1.43 3.58 -22.02
N PHE A 97 -1.53 3.72 -20.70
CA PHE A 97 -1.94 4.95 -20.04
C PHE A 97 -0.74 5.56 -19.31
N GLU A 98 -0.41 6.80 -19.69
CA GLU A 98 0.42 7.69 -18.89
C GLU A 98 -0.50 8.31 -17.82
N ASN A 99 -0.70 7.60 -16.71
CA ASN A 99 -1.50 8.11 -15.61
C ASN A 99 -0.58 8.62 -14.50
N PRO A 100 -0.60 9.92 -14.16
CA PRO A 100 0.27 10.47 -13.12
C PRO A 100 -0.08 9.94 -11.71
N ILE A 101 -1.27 9.35 -11.53
CA ILE A 101 -1.74 8.92 -10.21
C ILE A 101 -1.11 7.58 -9.83
N VAL A 102 -0.44 7.54 -8.68
CA VAL A 102 0.17 6.35 -8.10
C VAL A 102 -0.93 5.32 -7.83
N ARG A 103 -0.66 4.08 -8.25
CA ARG A 103 -1.54 2.94 -8.04
C ARG A 103 -0.84 1.86 -7.24
N ASP A 104 -1.63 1.15 -6.45
CA ASP A 104 -1.17 -0.08 -5.84
C ASP A 104 -0.87 -1.11 -6.93
N LYS A 105 0.30 -1.73 -6.88
CA LYS A 105 0.77 -2.62 -7.95
C LYS A 105 -0.04 -3.91 -8.06
N PHE A 106 -0.66 -4.32 -6.97
CA PHE A 106 -1.37 -5.59 -6.90
C PHE A 106 -2.84 -5.44 -7.32
N THR A 107 -3.49 -4.37 -6.87
CA THR A 107 -4.92 -4.12 -7.08
C THR A 107 -5.21 -3.14 -8.21
N GLY A 108 -4.22 -2.34 -8.63
CA GLY A 108 -4.37 -1.28 -9.61
C GLY A 108 -5.16 -0.06 -9.11
N LEU A 109 -5.58 -0.05 -7.84
CA LEU A 109 -6.36 1.05 -7.25
C LEU A 109 -5.48 2.28 -6.99
N PRO A 110 -6.01 3.51 -7.19
CA PRO A 110 -5.30 4.73 -6.79
C PRO A 110 -4.99 4.72 -5.30
N MET A 111 -3.75 5.07 -4.93
CA MET A 111 -3.31 5.14 -3.54
C MET A 111 -2.44 6.36 -3.29
N VAL A 112 -2.34 6.75 -2.01
CA VAL A 112 -1.32 7.69 -1.54
C VAL A 112 -0.25 6.87 -0.84
N ARG A 113 1.02 6.98 -1.27
CA ARG A 113 2.09 6.18 -0.67
C ARG A 113 2.21 6.47 0.84
N PRO A 114 2.48 5.46 1.68
CA PRO A 114 2.76 5.66 3.10
C PRO A 114 3.86 6.71 3.36
N SER A 115 4.89 6.74 2.51
CA SER A 115 5.95 7.75 2.56
C SER A 115 5.44 9.18 2.30
N THR A 116 4.50 9.35 1.37
CA THR A 116 3.84 10.62 1.08
C THR A 116 3.01 11.09 2.27
N TRP A 117 2.20 10.21 2.87
CA TRP A 117 1.45 10.52 4.08
C TRP A 117 2.36 10.92 5.24
N LYS A 118 3.45 10.17 5.46
CA LYS A 118 4.46 10.48 6.47
C LYS A 118 5.06 11.87 6.26
N GLY A 119 5.47 12.19 5.04
CA GLY A 119 6.05 13.48 4.68
C GLY A 119 5.08 14.64 4.92
N HIS A 120 3.84 14.51 4.42
CA HIS A 120 2.81 15.54 4.62
C HIS A 120 2.48 15.76 6.09
N LEU A 121 2.31 14.68 6.87
CA LEU A 121 1.97 14.80 8.29
C LEU A 121 3.14 15.40 9.09
N ARG A 122 4.38 15.02 8.78
CA ARG A 122 5.57 15.62 9.38
C ARG A 122 5.65 17.12 9.10
N PHE A 123 5.48 17.52 7.85
CA PHE A 123 5.48 18.93 7.45
C PHE A 123 4.36 19.71 8.14
N ALA A 124 3.14 19.15 8.19
CA ALA A 124 2.02 19.77 8.88
C ALA A 124 2.30 19.93 10.40
N ALA A 125 2.88 18.92 11.03
CA ALA A 125 3.26 18.96 12.44
C ALA A 125 4.29 20.06 12.73
N GLU A 126 5.20 20.34 11.80
CA GLU A 126 6.18 21.44 11.92
C GLU A 126 5.53 22.83 11.91
N LYS A 127 4.38 22.97 11.24
CA LYS A 127 3.62 24.23 11.15
C LYS A 127 2.75 24.52 12.37
N VAL A 128 2.55 23.56 13.26
CA VAL A 128 1.79 23.78 14.50
C VAL A 128 2.56 24.73 15.44
N GLU A 129 1.84 25.72 15.97
CA GLU A 129 2.34 26.63 17.00
C GLU A 129 2.49 25.89 18.33
N TRP A 130 3.74 25.61 18.69
CA TRP A 130 4.14 24.92 19.91
C TRP A 130 5.58 25.33 20.24
N ASP A 131 5.97 25.22 21.51
CA ASP A 131 7.37 25.28 21.94
C ASP A 131 8.32 24.47 21.01
N LYS A 132 9.37 25.14 20.52
CA LYS A 132 10.28 24.57 19.52
C LYS A 132 11.02 23.33 20.03
N GLY A 133 11.41 23.31 21.30
CA GLY A 133 12.14 22.20 21.90
C GLY A 133 11.30 20.93 21.96
N ASN A 134 10.10 21.07 22.52
CA ASN A 134 9.13 19.97 22.63
C ASN A 134 8.66 19.47 21.27
N LYS A 135 8.40 20.38 20.32
CA LYS A 135 8.01 20.02 18.95
C LYS A 135 9.07 19.16 18.27
N LYS A 136 10.34 19.58 18.29
CA LYS A 136 11.45 18.81 17.70
C LYS A 136 11.58 17.42 18.35
N LYS A 137 11.42 17.33 19.68
CA LYS A 137 11.47 16.07 20.43
C LYS A 137 10.35 15.11 20.02
N ILE A 138 9.11 15.60 19.92
CA ILE A 138 7.94 14.79 19.53
C ILE A 138 8.07 14.35 18.06
N THR A 139 8.41 15.27 17.15
CA THR A 139 8.59 14.94 15.73
C THR A 139 9.64 13.85 15.54
N LYS A 140 10.79 13.97 16.22
CA LYS A 140 11.85 12.94 16.20
C LYS A 140 11.35 11.59 16.72
N ARG A 141 10.58 11.58 17.82
CA ARG A 141 10.01 10.35 18.41
C ARG A 141 9.01 9.65 17.49
N LEU A 142 8.15 10.42 16.82
CA LEU A 142 7.09 9.88 15.97
C LEU A 142 7.60 9.47 14.59
N PHE A 143 8.37 10.33 13.93
CA PHE A 143 8.76 10.15 12.53
C PHE A 143 10.17 9.56 12.35
N GLY A 144 11.03 9.62 13.36
CA GLY A 144 12.45 9.25 13.30
C GLY A 144 13.35 10.40 12.85
N ASN A 145 14.63 10.11 12.64
CA ASN A 145 15.63 11.10 12.21
C ASN A 145 15.55 11.38 10.71
N GLU A 146 16.18 12.48 10.29
CA GLU A 146 16.46 12.73 8.88
C GLU A 146 17.63 11.85 8.43
N SER A 147 17.62 11.49 7.15
CA SER A 147 18.69 10.73 6.52
C SER A 147 20.00 11.51 6.66
N GLY A 148 21.00 10.94 7.35
CA GLY A 148 22.31 11.58 7.57
C GLY A 148 22.74 11.74 9.03
N ASP A 149 21.88 11.42 10.00
CA ASP A 149 22.24 11.35 11.42
C ASP A 149 22.81 9.96 11.75
N ASP A 150 24.02 9.88 12.32
CA ASP A 150 24.70 8.62 12.70
C ASP A 150 23.88 7.75 13.68
N ASN A 151 22.96 8.37 14.42
CA ASN A 151 22.00 7.68 15.29
C ASN A 151 20.64 7.54 14.58
N SER A 152 20.50 6.47 13.79
CA SER A 152 19.25 6.06 13.15
C SER A 152 18.19 5.67 14.18
N LEU A 153 17.42 6.66 14.66
CA LEU A 153 16.22 6.41 15.47
C LEU A 153 15.03 6.15 14.56
N LYS A 154 14.49 4.93 14.62
CA LYS A 154 13.25 4.55 13.95
C LYS A 154 12.06 5.25 14.63
N GLY A 155 11.22 5.91 13.85
CA GLY A 155 9.99 6.52 14.34
C GLY A 155 9.01 5.49 14.90
N ARG A 156 8.17 5.91 15.86
CA ARG A 156 7.12 5.07 16.46
C ARG A 156 5.82 5.05 15.66
N LEU A 157 5.64 5.97 14.72
CA LEU A 157 4.45 6.06 13.87
C LEU A 157 4.68 5.32 12.55
N TYR A 158 3.85 4.31 12.32
CA TYR A 158 3.85 3.49 11.10
C TYR A 158 2.66 3.85 10.22
N PHE A 159 2.90 3.94 8.92
CA PHE A 159 1.89 4.26 7.92
C PHE A 159 1.66 3.03 7.05
N PHE A 160 0.39 2.71 6.82
CA PHE A 160 -0.05 1.63 5.97
C PHE A 160 -0.83 2.21 4.77
N PRO A 161 -0.78 1.57 3.59
CA PRO A 161 -1.51 1.99 2.41
C PRO A 161 -3.04 1.87 2.58
#